data_AF-A0A520HYU9-F1
#
_entry.id   AF-A0A520HYU9-F1
#
_cell.length_a   1.000
_cell.length_b   1.000
_cell.length_c   1.000
_cell.angle_alpha   90.00
_cell.angle_beta   90.00
_cell.angle_gamma   90.00
#
_symmetry.space_group_name_H-M   'P 1'
#
loop_
_entity.id
_entity.type
_entity.pdbx_description
1 polymer ?
#
loop_
_entity_poly.entity_id
_entity_poly.type
_entity_poly.pdbx_seq_one_letter_code
_entity_poly.pdbx_strand_id
1 'polypeptide(L)'
;QEIEAYKVAWLTQKLELSPDEAKIFWPIYNDWQREQMALRKERAQNLISFRKTTEIDDLSDSQVQTLITNEFNFKQRDLNIEKKYYNLLKSSLPIKVVGKYYRAQETFKKELLSRYGRGPGQRN
;
A
#
# COMPACT_ATOMS: atom_id res chain seq x y z
N GLN A 1 -9.60 11.88 0.28
CA GLN A 1 -9.83 12.44 -1.07
C GLN A 1 -8.61 13.20 -1.58
N GLU A 2 -8.05 14.18 -0.85
CA GLU A 2 -6.87 14.93 -1.32
C GLU A 2 -5.61 14.07 -1.55
N ILE A 3 -5.32 13.12 -0.66
CA ILE A 3 -4.14 12.25 -0.77
C ILE A 3 -4.23 11.32 -1.99
N GLU A 4 -5.43 10.85 -2.35
CA GLU A 4 -5.66 9.97 -3.50
C GLU A 4 -5.50 10.73 -4.82
N ALA A 5 -6.11 11.92 -4.92
CA ALA A 5 -5.94 12.79 -6.07
C ALA A 5 -4.47 13.20 -6.26
N TYR A 6 -3.78 13.54 -5.16
CA TYR A 6 -2.36 13.84 -5.17
C TYR A 6 -1.51 12.64 -5.63
N LYS A 7 -1.84 11.43 -5.16
CA LYS A 7 -1.17 10.20 -5.58
C LYS A 7 -1.38 9.92 -7.07
N VAL A 8 -2.59 10.10 -7.59
CA VAL A 8 -2.89 9.97 -9.02
C VAL A 8 -2.05 10.95 -9.83
N ALA A 9 -2.06 12.24 -9.48
CA ALA A 9 -1.27 13.26 -10.15
C ALA A 9 0.24 12.96 -10.11
N TRP A 10 0.75 12.52 -8.96
CA TRP A 10 2.15 12.12 -8.79
C TRP A 10 2.53 10.96 -9.71
N LEU A 11 1.69 9.93 -9.78
CA LEU A 11 1.93 8.78 -10.65
C LEU A 11 1.90 9.20 -12.13
N THR A 12 0.90 9.98 -12.56
CA THR A 12 0.82 10.50 -13.94
C THR A 12 2.12 11.23 -14.33
N GLN A 13 2.63 12.09 -13.44
CA GLN A 13 3.87 12.85 -13.69
C GLN A 13 5.13 11.97 -13.72
N LYS A 14 5.22 10.92 -12.89
CA LYS A 14 6.44 10.10 -12.77
C LYS A 14 6.51 8.94 -13.74
N LEU A 15 5.36 8.40 -14.15
CA LEU A 15 5.33 7.27 -15.05
C LEU A 15 5.48 7.71 -16.52
N GLU A 16 5.05 8.93 -16.86
CA GLU A 16 5.09 9.48 -18.23
C GLU A 16 4.42 8.54 -19.24
N LEU A 17 3.24 8.00 -18.87
CA LEU A 17 2.51 7.03 -19.66
C LEU A 17 2.04 7.66 -20.98
N SER A 18 2.16 6.91 -22.08
CA SER A 18 1.43 7.25 -23.31
C SER A 18 -0.09 7.11 -23.09
N PRO A 19 -0.93 7.72 -23.95
CA PRO A 19 -2.38 7.57 -23.84
C PRO A 19 -2.84 6.10 -23.85
N ASP A 20 -2.17 5.24 -24.61
CA ASP A 20 -2.52 3.82 -24.70
C ASP A 20 -2.02 3.02 -23.50
N GLU A 21 -0.83 3.33 -22.97
CA GLU A 21 -0.33 2.74 -21.73
C GLU A 21 -1.20 3.16 -20.53
N ALA A 22 -1.67 4.41 -20.50
CA ALA A 22 -2.55 4.91 -19.45
C ALA A 22 -3.89 4.17 -19.41
N LYS A 23 -4.49 3.89 -20.59
CA LYS A 23 -5.73 3.10 -20.69
C LYS A 23 -5.59 1.69 -20.12
N ILE A 24 -4.38 1.12 -20.15
CA ILE A 24 -4.08 -0.20 -19.60
C ILE A 24 -3.71 -0.10 -18.11
N PHE A 25 -2.88 0.87 -17.73
CA PHE A 25 -2.36 1.02 -16.37
C PHE A 25 -3.45 1.36 -15.36
N TRP A 26 -4.31 2.34 -15.66
CA TRP A 26 -5.30 2.84 -14.69
C TRP A 26 -6.30 1.80 -14.22
N PRO A 27 -6.91 0.96 -15.09
CA PRO A 27 -7.78 -0.13 -14.64
C PRO A 27 -7.07 -1.09 -13.68
N ILE A 28 -5.85 -1.53 -14.02
CA ILE A 28 -5.05 -2.45 -13.21
C ILE A 28 -4.72 -1.81 -11.85
N TYR A 29 -4.32 -0.53 -11.86
CA TYR A 29 -4.02 0.21 -10.64
C TYR A 29 -5.26 0.40 -9.76
N ASN A 30 -6.41 0.73 -10.35
CA ASN A 30 -7.66 0.92 -9.61
C ASN A 30 -8.12 -0.38 -8.94
N ASP A 31 -8.04 -1.50 -9.66
CA ASP A 31 -8.31 -2.82 -9.10
C ASP A 31 -7.35 -3.15 -7.96
N TRP A 32 -6.06 -2.85 -8.12
CA TRP A 32 -5.07 -3.05 -7.07
C TRP A 32 -5.38 -2.20 -5.83
N GLN A 33 -5.69 -0.92 -5.99
CA GLN A 33 -6.07 -0.08 -4.86
C GLN A 33 -7.32 -0.62 -4.16
N ARG A 34 -8.33 -1.10 -4.91
CA ARG A 34 -9.53 -1.69 -4.33
C ARG A 34 -9.22 -2.92 -3.49
N GLU A 35 -8.42 -3.86 -4.00
CA GLU A 35 -8.04 -5.07 -3.25
C GLU A 35 -7.20 -4.73 -2.02
N GLN A 36 -6.26 -3.79 -2.13
CA GLN A 36 -5.47 -3.31 -0.99
C GLN A 36 -6.32 -2.61 0.06
N MET A 37 -7.28 -1.78 -0.36
CA MET A 37 -8.21 -1.13 0.55
C MET A 37 -9.10 -2.14 1.26
N ALA A 38 -9.59 -3.17 0.56
CA ALA A 38 -10.37 -4.24 1.16
C ALA A 38 -9.55 -4.99 2.22
N LEU A 39 -8.31 -5.39 1.90
CA LEU A 39 -7.42 -6.06 2.85
C LEU A 39 -7.10 -5.18 4.08
N ARG A 40 -6.87 -3.88 3.88
CA ARG A 40 -6.65 -2.92 4.97
C ARG A 40 -7.90 -2.72 5.82
N LYS A 41 -9.09 -2.67 5.21
CA LYS A 41 -10.37 -2.56 5.91
C LYS A 41 -10.62 -3.79 6.77
N GLU A 42 -10.36 -4.98 6.24
CA GLU A 42 -10.44 -6.24 6.98
C GLU A 42 -9.49 -6.22 8.19
N ARG A 43 -8.22 -5.82 8.00
CA ARG A 43 -7.27 -5.65 9.11
C ARG A 43 -7.75 -4.62 10.14
N ALA A 44 -8.37 -3.53 9.70
CA ALA A 44 -8.92 -2.50 10.59
C ALA A 44 -10.17 -2.98 11.34
N GLN A 45 -10.95 -3.90 10.77
CA GLN A 45 -12.12 -4.50 11.41
C GLN A 45 -11.75 -5.58 12.42
N ASN A 46 -10.60 -6.25 12.25
CA ASN A 46 -10.11 -7.20 13.25
C ASN A 46 -9.98 -6.55 14.62
N LEU A 47 -10.67 -7.13 15.61
CA LEU A 47 -10.70 -6.64 16.99
C LEU A 47 -9.33 -6.83 17.66
N ILE A 48 -8.63 -7.89 17.30
CA ILE A 48 -7.32 -8.28 17.85
C ILE A 48 -6.27 -8.02 16.76
N SER A 49 -5.47 -6.96 16.93
CA SER A 49 -4.34 -6.65 16.05
C SER A 49 -3.27 -5.87 16.80
N PHE A 50 -2.00 -5.99 16.41
CA PHE A 50 -0.89 -5.22 16.99
C PHE A 50 -1.07 -3.70 16.92
N ARG A 51 -1.97 -3.20 16.08
CA ARG A 51 -2.31 -1.77 16.03
C ARG A 51 -3.26 -1.30 17.12
N LYS A 52 -4.05 -2.22 17.67
CA LYS A 52 -5.10 -1.92 18.66
C LYS A 52 -4.74 -2.43 20.05
N THR A 53 -3.83 -3.38 20.15
CA THR A 53 -3.29 -3.89 21.40
C THR A 53 -2.23 -2.93 21.92
N THR A 54 -2.45 -2.37 23.11
CA THR A 54 -1.49 -1.51 23.83
C THR A 54 -0.50 -2.32 24.65
N GLU A 55 -0.97 -3.35 25.35
CA GLU A 55 -0.16 -4.22 26.20
C GLU A 55 -0.36 -5.68 25.79
N ILE A 56 0.75 -6.38 25.53
CA ILE A 56 0.73 -7.80 25.14
C ILE A 56 0.56 -8.69 26.36
N ASP A 57 1.06 -8.25 27.52
CA ASP A 57 1.04 -9.01 28.77
C ASP A 57 -0.37 -9.19 29.35
N ASP A 58 -1.34 -8.37 28.92
CA ASP A 58 -2.76 -8.49 29.29
C ASP A 58 -3.51 -9.58 28.50
N LEU A 59 -2.87 -10.17 27.49
CA LEU A 59 -3.48 -11.17 26.62
C LEU A 59 -3.12 -12.58 27.06
N SER A 60 -4.07 -13.50 26.89
CA SER A 60 -3.78 -14.93 27.00
C SER A 60 -2.87 -15.41 25.88
N ASP A 61 -2.11 -16.48 26.12
CA ASP A 61 -1.22 -17.12 25.14
C ASP A 61 -1.93 -17.39 23.80
N SER A 62 -3.19 -17.85 23.85
CA SER A 62 -4.02 -18.11 22.66
C SER A 62 -4.32 -16.83 21.86
N GLN A 63 -4.57 -15.71 22.54
CA GLN A 63 -4.78 -14.41 21.90
C GLN A 63 -3.50 -13.87 21.28
N VAL A 64 -2.35 -14.03 21.96
CA VAL A 64 -1.03 -13.67 21.42
C VAL A 64 -0.70 -14.51 20.18
N GLN A 65 -0.95 -15.82 20.22
CA GLN A 65 -0.78 -16.70 19.05
C GLN A 65 -1.70 -16.28 17.90
N THR A 66 -2.95 -15.91 18.19
CA THR A 66 -3.90 -15.40 17.20
C THR A 66 -3.42 -14.08 16.59
N LEU A 67 -2.87 -13.17 17.39
CA LEU A 67 -2.26 -11.92 16.91
C LEU A 67 -1.15 -12.18 15.90
N ILE A 68 -0.21 -13.05 16.26
CA ILE A 68 0.97 -13.38 15.44
C ILE A 68 0.54 -14.02 14.13
N THR A 69 -0.33 -15.03 14.18
CA THR A 69 -0.80 -15.74 12.98
C THR A 69 -1.62 -14.83 12.06
N ASN A 70 -2.47 -13.96 12.61
CA ASN A 70 -3.20 -12.96 11.83
C ASN A 70 -2.27 -11.97 11.13
N GLU A 71 -1.18 -11.53 11.78
CA GLU A 71 -0.19 -10.65 11.16
C GLU A 71 0.53 -11.33 9.99
N PHE A 72 0.91 -12.61 10.14
CA PHE A 72 1.52 -13.39 9.06
C PHE A 72 0.56 -13.57 7.89
N ASN A 73 -0.69 -13.94 8.16
CA ASN A 73 -1.73 -14.09 7.14
C ASN A 73 -1.96 -12.78 6.37
N PHE A 74 -1.99 -11.65 7.08
CA PHE A 74 -2.11 -10.33 6.46
C PHE A 74 -0.93 -10.06 5.53
N LYS A 75 0.31 -10.22 6.00
CA LYS A 75 1.53 -9.99 5.20
C LYS A 75 1.58 -10.89 3.97
N GLN A 76 1.19 -12.15 4.11
CA GLN A 76 1.13 -13.09 3.00
C GLN A 76 0.11 -12.65 1.94
N ARG A 77 -1.08 -12.23 2.35
CA ARG A 77 -2.13 -11.75 1.44
C ARG A 77 -1.73 -10.45 0.75
N ASP A 78 -1.13 -9.51 1.48
CA ASP A 78 -0.60 -8.26 0.93
C ASP A 78 0.44 -8.52 -0.16
N LEU A 79 1.41 -9.41 0.12
CA LEU A 79 2.44 -9.80 -0.86
C LEU A 79 1.84 -10.54 -2.07
N ASN A 80 0.83 -11.38 -1.86
CA ASN A 80 0.16 -12.09 -2.94
C ASN A 80 -0.56 -11.11 -3.88
N ILE A 81 -1.23 -10.10 -3.32
CA ILE A 81 -1.86 -9.02 -4.08
C ILE A 81 -0.78 -8.26 -4.89
N GLU A 82 0.31 -7.86 -4.25
CA GLU A 82 1.41 -7.15 -4.93
C GLU A 82 1.99 -7.97 -6.11
N LYS A 83 2.26 -9.27 -5.90
CA LYS A 83 2.75 -10.17 -6.95
C LYS A 83 1.74 -10.34 -8.09
N LYS A 84 0.45 -10.47 -7.77
CA LYS A 84 -0.63 -10.57 -8.78
C LYS A 84 -0.62 -9.36 -9.71
N TYR A 85 -0.64 -8.15 -9.15
CA TYR A 85 -0.68 -6.92 -9.95
C TYR A 85 0.66 -6.62 -10.64
N TYR A 86 1.80 -6.99 -10.03
CA TYR A 86 3.08 -6.98 -10.73
C TYR A 86 3.06 -7.81 -12.01
N ASN A 87 2.55 -9.05 -11.94
CA ASN A 87 2.49 -9.94 -13.10
C ASN A 87 1.57 -9.37 -14.19
N LEU A 88 0.41 -8.81 -13.82
CA LEU A 88 -0.51 -8.14 -14.75
C LEU A 88 0.13 -6.93 -15.44
N LEU A 89 0.79 -6.05 -14.66
CA LEU A 89 1.49 -4.89 -15.22
C LEU A 89 2.64 -5.32 -16.12
N LYS A 90 3.42 -6.33 -15.71
CA LYS A 90 4.53 -6.88 -16.49
C LYS A 90 4.07 -7.49 -17.83
N SER A 91 2.91 -8.15 -17.86
CA SER A 91 2.38 -8.74 -19.10
C SER A 91 1.80 -7.72 -20.08
N SER A 92 1.36 -6.56 -19.58
CA SER A 92 0.59 -5.60 -20.38
C SER A 92 1.32 -4.28 -20.63
N LEU A 93 2.41 -4.00 -19.92
CA LEU A 93 3.19 -2.76 -20.04
C LEU A 93 4.69 -3.04 -20.14
N PRO A 94 5.48 -2.12 -20.75
CA PRO A 94 6.92 -2.24 -20.77
C PRO A 94 7.51 -2.30 -19.35
N ILE A 95 8.51 -3.16 -19.13
CA ILE A 95 9.12 -3.34 -17.80
C ILE A 95 9.69 -2.04 -17.20
N LYS A 96 10.12 -1.10 -18.05
CA LYS A 96 10.58 0.23 -17.61
C LYS A 96 9.47 1.05 -16.96
N VAL A 97 8.24 0.96 -17.48
CA VAL A 97 7.05 1.63 -16.91
C VAL A 97 6.72 1.03 -15.55
N VAL A 98 6.76 -0.30 -15.44
CA VAL A 98 6.57 -1.01 -14.16
C VAL A 98 7.64 -0.58 -13.15
N GLY A 99 8.91 -0.49 -13.56
CA GLY A 99 10.00 0.00 -12.71
C GLY A 99 9.80 1.45 -12.25
N LYS A 100 9.39 2.35 -13.16
CA LYS A 100 9.05 3.75 -12.81
C LYS A 100 7.94 3.80 -11.77
N TYR A 101 6.92 2.95 -11.89
CA TYR A 101 5.84 2.85 -10.91
C TYR A 101 6.36 2.50 -9.51
N TYR A 102 7.18 1.46 -9.36
CA TYR A 102 7.74 1.09 -8.05
C TYR A 102 8.60 2.21 -7.45
N ARG A 103 9.43 2.85 -8.29
CA ARG A 103 10.21 4.03 -7.85
C ARG A 103 9.30 5.18 -7.43
N ALA A 104 8.20 5.41 -8.14
CA ALA A 104 7.24 6.47 -7.85
C ALA A 104 6.49 6.21 -6.52
N GLN A 105 6.13 4.96 -6.22
CA GLN A 105 5.52 4.59 -4.93
C GLN A 105 6.48 4.84 -3.76
N GLU A 106 7.74 4.43 -3.91
CA GLU A 106 8.75 4.57 -2.86
C GLU A 106 9.08 6.04 -2.58
N THR A 107 9.22 6.83 -3.65
CA THR A 107 9.43 8.29 -3.51
C THR A 107 8.20 9.00 -2.96
N PHE A 108 6.99 8.57 -3.33
CA PHE A 108 5.76 9.12 -2.77
C PHE A 108 5.64 8.86 -1.26
N LYS A 109 5.97 7.65 -0.79
CA LYS A 109 5.97 7.34 0.65
C LYS A 109 6.94 8.24 1.42
N LYS A 110 8.16 8.43 0.91
CA LYS A 110 9.16 9.32 1.50
C LYS A 110 8.68 10.77 1.52
N GLU A 111 8.07 11.24 0.43
CA GLU A 111 7.51 12.58 0.34
C GLU A 111 6.36 12.79 1.34
N LEU A 112 5.46 11.82 1.46
CA LEU A 112 4.36 11.87 2.41
C LEU A 112 4.87 11.92 3.85
N LEU A 113 5.89 11.14 4.19
CA LEU A 113 6.55 11.18 5.50
C LEU A 113 7.25 12.51 5.75
N SER A 114 7.89 13.10 4.74
CA SER A 114 8.52 14.42 4.88
C SER A 114 7.49 15.54 5.10
N ARG A 115 6.39 15.52 4.35
CA ARG A 115 5.35 16.56 4.38
C ARG A 115 4.39 16.42 5.56
N TYR A 116 4.02 15.21 5.94
CA TYR A 116 3.01 14.93 6.97
C TYR A 116 3.56 14.22 8.21
N GLY A 117 4.78 13.66 8.14
CA GLY A 117 5.46 13.03 9.29
C GLY A 117 6.24 14.02 10.16
N ARG A 118 6.40 15.28 9.74
CA ARG A 118 6.81 16.36 10.65
C ARG A 118 5.62 16.82 11.49
N GLY A 119 5.37 16.13 12.59
CA GLY A 119 4.67 16.71 13.73
C GLY A 119 5.46 17.90 14.32
N PRO A 120 4.81 18.84 15.03
CA PRO A 120 5.42 20.07 15.52
C PRO A 120 6.45 19.75 16.62
N GLY A 121 7.73 19.64 16.28
CA GLY A 121 8.73 19.29 17.28
C GLY A 121 10.21 19.38 16.90
N GLN A 122 10.55 19.81 15.69
CA GLN A 122 11.95 20.07 15.32
C GLN A 122 12.06 21.38 14.54
N ARG A 123 11.83 22.46 15.28
CA ARG A 123 12.54 23.72 15.09
C ARG A 123 13.22 23.99 16.42
N ASN A 124 14.50 23.63 16.51
CA ASN A 124 15.54 24.25 17.30
C ASN A 124 16.87 23.77 16.73
#